data_AF-A0A7J7I3D9-F1
#
_entry.id   AF-A0A7J7I3D9-F1
#
_cell.length_a   1.000
_cell.length_b   1.000
_cell.length_c   1.000
_cell.angle_alpha   90.00
_cell.angle_beta   90.00
_cell.angle_gamma   90.00
#
_symmetry.space_group_name_H-M   'P 1'
#
loop_
_entity.id
_entity.type
_entity.pdbx_description
1 polymer ?
#
loop_
_entity_poly.entity_id
_entity_poly.type
_entity_poly.pdbx_seq_one_letter_code
_entity_poly.pdbx_strand_id
1 'polypeptide(L)'
;MADDKKVDDAYEKLAEAQNLLEDVVNDQSNRLIDMLKSELEQMKRLMESQDIYEKQGRPFALSLETSHNRQRFATRGDVEKLRLFATPRMDAYLEQAKSFEEDPSKPLPAVGEDEKKELAENPLAPLVGALSHYIQEAIESLRSISNILNKANRA
;
A
#
# COMPACT_ATOMS: atom_id res chain seq x y z
N MET A 1 14.81 15.28 2.52
CA MET A 1 14.14 16.18 3.48
C MET A 1 14.72 17.58 3.32
N ALA A 2 14.01 18.64 3.69
CA ALA A 2 14.44 20.03 3.54
C ALA A 2 15.06 20.59 4.85
N ASP A 3 15.75 19.74 5.63
CA ASP A 3 16.31 20.10 6.94
C ASP A 3 17.35 21.24 6.87
N ASP A 4 18.02 21.41 5.71
CA ASP A 4 19.02 22.47 5.46
C ASP A 4 18.41 23.77 4.90
N LYS A 5 17.10 23.99 5.08
CA LYS A 5 16.33 25.11 4.49
C LYS A 5 16.30 25.14 2.96
N LYS A 6 16.43 23.97 2.35
CA LYS A 6 16.42 23.76 0.90
C LYS A 6 15.09 23.17 0.45
N VAL A 7 14.02 23.95 0.64
CA VAL A 7 12.66 23.51 0.27
C VAL A 7 12.53 23.37 -1.24
N ASP A 8 13.19 24.24 -2.01
CA ASP A 8 13.15 24.19 -3.48
C ASP A 8 13.77 22.89 -4.02
N ASP A 9 14.96 22.50 -3.53
CA ASP A 9 15.62 21.24 -3.90
C ASP A 9 14.74 20.02 -3.52
N ALA A 10 14.07 20.08 -2.37
CA ALA A 10 13.16 19.03 -1.94
C ALA A 10 11.90 18.97 -2.81
N TYR A 11 11.42 20.11 -3.29
CA TYR A 11 10.28 20.21 -4.19
C TYR A 11 10.61 19.62 -5.58
N GLU A 12 11.81 19.88 -6.08
CA GLU A 12 12.32 19.29 -7.33
C GLU A 12 12.31 17.75 -7.23
N LYS A 13 12.77 17.21 -6.10
CA LYS A 13 12.73 15.77 -5.83
C LYS A 13 11.31 15.20 -5.74
N LEU A 14 10.35 15.97 -5.22
CA LEU A 14 8.94 15.57 -5.22
C LEU A 14 8.34 15.58 -6.63
N ALA A 15 8.75 16.50 -7.49
CA ALA A 15 8.34 16.52 -8.90
C ALA A 15 8.91 15.33 -9.68
N GLU A 16 10.19 14.99 -9.47
CA GLU A 16 10.79 13.77 -10.01
C GLU A 16 10.02 12.51 -9.57
N ALA A 17 9.69 12.42 -8.28
CA ALA A 17 8.94 11.29 -7.73
C ALA A 17 7.52 11.19 -8.30
N GLN A 18 6.86 12.32 -8.57
CA GLN A 18 5.55 12.33 -9.23
C GLN A 18 5.64 11.81 -10.65
N ASN A 19 6.60 12.28 -11.45
CA ASN A 19 6.78 11.82 -12.83
C ASN A 19 7.03 10.32 -12.89
N LEU A 20 7.88 9.80 -11.99
CA LEU A 20 8.13 8.36 -11.88
C LEU A 20 6.84 7.58 -11.53
N LEU A 21 5.94 8.15 -10.74
CA LEU A 21 4.69 7.52 -10.36
C LEU A 21 3.63 7.59 -11.47
N GLU A 22 3.70 8.59 -12.34
CA GLU A 22 2.86 8.72 -13.54
C GLU A 22 3.31 7.76 -14.66
N ASP A 23 4.61 7.43 -14.72
CA ASP A 23 5.18 6.48 -15.68
C ASP A 23 4.91 5.00 -15.31
N VAL A 24 4.49 4.71 -14.08
CA VAL A 24 4.06 3.35 -13.69
C VAL A 24 2.78 3.03 -14.45
N VAL A 25 2.85 1.96 -15.27
CA VAL A 25 1.74 1.45 -16.12
C VAL A 25 0.41 1.55 -15.38
N ASN A 26 -0.54 2.24 -16.04
CA ASN A 26 -1.86 2.66 -15.58
C ASN A 26 -2.78 1.47 -15.20
N ASP A 27 -2.38 0.66 -14.21
CA ASP A 27 -3.30 -0.22 -13.50
C ASP A 27 -4.15 0.68 -12.59
N GLN A 28 -5.19 1.28 -13.18
CA GLN A 28 -6.16 2.18 -12.53
C GLN A 28 -6.85 1.56 -11.29
N SER A 29 -6.59 0.29 -11.01
CA SER A 29 -7.11 -0.51 -9.89
C SER A 29 -6.11 -0.69 -8.74
N ASN A 30 -4.86 -0.23 -8.85
CA ASN A 30 -3.87 -0.42 -7.80
C ASN A 30 -3.98 0.66 -6.71
N ARG A 31 -4.74 0.34 -5.65
CA ARG A 31 -4.93 1.20 -4.47
C ARG A 31 -3.61 1.73 -3.87
N LEU A 32 -2.51 1.00 -3.97
CA LEU A 32 -1.22 1.43 -3.46
C LEU A 32 -0.68 2.65 -4.22
N ILE A 33 -0.86 2.68 -5.54
CA ILE A 33 -0.44 3.80 -6.39
C ILE A 33 -1.24 5.06 -6.04
N ASP A 34 -2.56 4.94 -5.86
CA ASP A 34 -3.43 6.07 -5.50
C ASP A 34 -3.07 6.67 -4.13
N MET A 35 -2.70 5.82 -3.18
CA MET A 35 -2.29 6.27 -1.86
C MET A 35 -0.89 6.89 -1.88
N LEU A 36 0.06 6.39 -2.67
CA LEU A 36 1.36 7.03 -2.89
C LEU A 36 1.21 8.40 -3.56
N LYS A 37 0.28 8.54 -4.52
CA LYS A 37 -0.09 9.84 -5.12
C LYS A 37 -0.59 10.79 -4.05
N SER A 38 -1.46 10.31 -3.16
CA SER A 38 -2.03 11.11 -2.06
C SER A 38 -0.96 11.56 -1.05
N GLU A 39 0.00 10.69 -0.70
CA GLU A 39 1.13 11.03 0.17
C GLU A 39 2.03 12.10 -0.45
N LEU A 40 2.38 11.97 -1.74
CA LEU A 40 3.17 12.97 -2.47
C LEU A 40 2.47 14.33 -2.53
N GLU A 41 1.17 14.35 -2.82
CA GLU A 41 0.39 15.59 -2.86
C GLU A 41 0.31 16.26 -1.49
N GLN A 42 0.14 15.49 -0.42
CA GLN A 42 0.16 16.03 0.94
C GLN A 42 1.54 16.59 1.31
N MET A 43 2.62 15.91 0.92
CA MET A 43 3.98 16.40 1.16
C MET A 43 4.25 17.72 0.43
N LYS A 44 3.82 17.86 -0.83
CA LYS A 44 3.96 19.12 -1.57
C LYS A 44 3.26 20.28 -0.89
N ARG A 45 2.03 20.07 -0.41
CA ARG A 45 1.27 21.10 0.34
C ARG A 45 2.02 21.51 1.60
N LEU A 46 2.60 20.55 2.31
CA LEU A 46 3.35 20.81 3.54
C LEU A 46 4.78 21.30 3.29
N MET A 47 5.21 21.40 2.04
CA MET A 47 6.48 21.98 1.59
C MET A 47 6.28 23.28 0.81
N GLU A 48 5.11 23.91 0.86
CA GLU A 48 4.83 25.16 0.14
C GLU A 48 5.72 26.33 0.61
N SER A 49 6.16 26.32 1.87
CA SER A 49 7.14 27.27 2.39
C SER A 49 7.98 26.66 3.52
N GLN A 50 9.12 27.28 3.82
CA GLN A 50 10.00 26.86 4.91
C GLN A 50 9.28 26.82 6.27
N ASP A 51 8.42 27.81 6.55
CA ASP A 51 7.69 27.89 7.82
C ASP A 51 6.66 26.74 7.96
N ILE A 52 5.94 26.44 6.87
CA ILE A 52 4.99 25.32 6.83
C ILE A 52 5.74 23.99 6.96
N TYR A 53 6.89 23.86 6.29
CA TYR A 53 7.72 22.68 6.38
C TYR A 53 8.22 22.45 7.80
N GLU A 54 8.81 23.45 8.45
CA GLU A 54 9.36 23.28 9.81
C GLU A 54 8.27 22.92 10.83
N LYS A 55 7.08 23.53 10.72
CA LYS A 55 5.97 23.29 11.67
C LYS A 55 5.23 21.98 11.42
N GLN A 56 5.03 21.60 10.16
CA GLN A 56 4.11 20.51 9.80
C GLN A 56 4.75 19.51 8.83
N GLY A 57 5.44 19.99 7.79
CA GLY A 57 6.04 19.12 6.77
C GLY A 57 7.16 18.23 7.28
N ARG A 58 7.99 18.68 8.21
CA ARG A 58 9.09 17.92 8.80
C ARG A 58 8.58 16.80 9.72
N PRO A 59 7.66 17.05 10.67
CA PRO A 59 7.00 15.98 11.41
C PRO A 59 6.31 14.96 10.48
N PHE A 60 5.63 15.44 9.44
CA PHE A 60 4.97 14.57 8.46
C PHE A 60 5.97 13.72 7.68
N ALA A 61 7.08 14.31 7.21
CA ALA A 61 8.14 13.60 6.49
C ALA A 61 8.82 12.53 7.34
N LEU A 62 9.12 12.84 8.61
CA LEU A 62 9.67 11.86 9.56
C LEU A 62 8.67 10.74 9.85
N SER A 63 7.38 11.06 9.96
CA SER A 63 6.31 10.08 10.13
C SER A 63 6.18 9.18 8.91
N LEU A 64 6.25 9.74 7.69
CA LEU A 64 6.25 8.99 6.44
C LEU A 64 7.47 8.06 6.35
N GLU A 65 8.68 8.58 6.53
CA GLU A 65 9.91 7.79 6.51
C GLU A 65 9.85 6.66 7.54
N THR A 66 9.44 6.97 8.76
CA THR A 66 9.25 5.98 9.83
C THR A 66 8.20 4.93 9.45
N SER A 67 7.10 5.34 8.82
CA SER A 67 6.02 4.44 8.41
C SER A 67 6.42 3.52 7.26
N HIS A 68 7.11 4.06 6.26
CA HIS A 68 7.67 3.31 5.14
C HIS A 68 8.73 2.33 5.65
N ASN A 69 9.63 2.78 6.53
CA ASN A 69 10.66 1.93 7.15
C ASN A 69 10.09 0.86 8.08
N ARG A 70 8.97 1.11 8.75
CA ARG A 70 8.38 0.17 9.70
C ARG A 70 7.38 -0.79 9.07
N GLN A 71 6.80 -0.50 7.90
CA GLN A 71 5.71 -1.26 7.28
C GLN A 71 4.58 -1.66 8.27
N ARG A 72 4.45 -0.95 9.40
CA ARG A 72 3.52 -1.27 10.49
C ARG A 72 2.68 -0.04 10.77
N PHE A 73 1.43 -0.17 10.36
CA PHE A 73 0.27 0.70 10.55
C PHE A 73 0.19 1.50 11.89
N ALA A 74 0.82 1.04 12.97
CA ALA A 74 0.59 1.53 14.33
C ALA A 74 1.20 2.91 14.70
N THR A 75 2.00 3.56 13.85
CA THR A 75 2.76 4.78 14.26
C THR A 75 2.29 6.12 13.69
N ARG A 76 1.16 6.17 12.95
CA ARG A 76 0.75 7.39 12.21
C ARG A 76 -0.14 8.40 12.96
N GLY A 77 -0.59 8.10 14.18
CA GLY A 77 -1.57 8.95 14.89
C GLY A 77 -2.98 8.84 14.29
N ASP A 78 -3.89 9.76 14.65
CA ASP A 78 -5.29 9.76 14.18
C ASP A 78 -5.43 10.30 12.75
N VAL A 79 -4.95 9.52 11.78
CA VAL A 79 -5.12 9.83 10.36
C VAL A 79 -5.90 8.69 9.71
N GLU A 80 -7.22 8.65 9.96
CA GLU A 80 -8.12 7.61 9.44
C GLU A 80 -8.07 7.43 7.92
N LYS A 81 -7.67 8.46 7.17
CA LYS A 81 -7.68 8.47 5.70
C LYS A 81 -6.44 7.84 5.03
N LEU A 82 -5.35 7.58 5.77
CA LEU A 82 -4.08 7.11 5.18
C LEU A 82 -3.67 5.72 5.72
N ARG A 83 -4.34 4.68 5.22
CA ARG A 83 -4.21 3.28 5.68
C ARG A 83 -3.55 2.35 4.66
N LEU A 84 -2.36 2.74 4.15
CA LEU A 84 -1.63 2.07 3.05
C LEU A 84 -1.38 0.56 3.18
N PHE A 85 -1.51 -0.01 4.38
CA PHE A 85 -1.26 -1.42 4.65
C PHE A 85 -2.30 -2.03 5.60
N ALA A 86 -3.46 -1.38 5.76
CA ALA A 86 -4.51 -1.96 6.55
C ALA A 86 -5.11 -3.15 5.78
N THR A 87 -5.08 -4.31 6.42
CA THR A 87 -5.84 -5.46 5.94
C THR A 87 -7.29 -5.34 6.43
N PRO A 88 -8.26 -5.95 5.73
CA PRO A 88 -9.64 -6.02 6.22
C PRO A 88 -9.73 -6.51 7.67
N ARG A 89 -8.85 -7.45 8.07
CA ARG A 89 -8.76 -7.96 9.44
C ARG A 89 -8.29 -6.91 10.45
N MET A 90 -7.33 -6.07 10.06
CA MET A 90 -6.88 -4.96 10.90
C MET A 90 -7.95 -3.88 11.05
N ASP A 91 -8.80 -3.67 10.04
CA ASP A 91 -9.97 -2.78 10.13
C ASP A 91 -11.01 -3.33 11.10
N ALA A 92 -11.30 -4.63 11.02
CA ALA A 92 -12.20 -5.31 11.93
C ALA A 92 -11.74 -5.21 13.40
N TYR A 93 -10.43 -5.39 13.65
CA TYR A 93 -9.88 -5.24 15.00
C TYR A 93 -9.92 -3.81 15.52
N LEU A 94 -9.77 -2.81 14.65
CA LEU A 94 -9.91 -1.41 15.05
C LEU A 94 -11.34 -1.08 15.45
N GLU A 95 -12.34 -1.52 14.68
CA GLU A 95 -13.75 -1.32 15.01
C GLU A 95 -14.16 -2.07 16.28
N GLN A 96 -13.61 -3.26 16.50
CA GLN A 96 -13.79 -3.99 17.75
C GLN A 96 -13.24 -3.19 18.95
N ALA A 97 -12.04 -2.62 18.83
CA ALA A 97 -11.44 -1.81 19.87
C ALA A 97 -12.28 -0.56 20.18
N LYS A 98 -12.75 0.16 19.14
CA LYS A 98 -13.67 1.31 19.29
C LYS A 98 -14.96 0.90 20.00
N SER A 99 -15.55 -0.23 19.60
CA SER A 99 -16.81 -0.72 20.18
C SER A 99 -16.69 -1.13 21.65
N PHE A 100 -15.50 -1.57 22.08
CA PHE A 100 -15.18 -1.92 23.47
C PHE A 100 -14.91 -0.67 24.32
N GLU A 101 -14.30 0.36 23.73
CA GLU A 101 -14.12 1.67 24.38
C GLU A 101 -15.48 2.33 24.68
N GLU A 102 -16.46 2.15 23.78
CA GLU A 102 -17.85 2.59 23.97
C GLU A 102 -18.62 1.74 25.00
N ASP A 103 -18.45 0.41 24.96
CA ASP A 103 -19.10 -0.53 25.88
C ASP A 103 -18.18 -1.72 26.24
N PRO A 104 -17.55 -1.69 27.44
CA PRO A 104 -16.64 -2.74 27.89
C PRO A 104 -17.32 -4.09 28.14
N SER A 105 -18.64 -4.16 28.12
CA SER A 105 -19.40 -5.40 28.36
C SER A 105 -19.61 -6.21 27.08
N LYS A 106 -19.27 -5.67 25.90
CA LYS A 106 -19.42 -6.39 24.63
C LYS A 106 -18.48 -7.61 24.58
N PRO A 107 -19.01 -8.80 24.24
CA PRO A 107 -18.18 -9.99 24.07
C PRO A 107 -17.28 -9.82 22.85
N LEU A 108 -16.01 -10.20 23.00
CA LEU A 108 -15.06 -10.25 21.89
C LEU A 108 -15.38 -11.49 21.03
N PRO A 109 -15.54 -11.35 19.69
CA PRO A 109 -15.67 -12.50 18.81
C PRO A 109 -14.48 -13.44 18.94
N ALA A 110 -14.74 -14.74 18.78
CA ALA A 110 -13.70 -15.76 18.88
C ALA A 110 -12.87 -15.81 17.59
N VAL A 111 -11.57 -16.08 17.70
CA VAL A 111 -10.63 -16.15 16.56
C VAL A 111 -11.13 -17.10 15.45
N GLY A 112 -11.77 -18.21 15.81
CA GLY A 112 -12.32 -19.17 14.84
C GLY A 112 -13.60 -18.71 14.12
N GLU A 113 -14.25 -17.64 14.59
CA GLU A 113 -15.36 -16.99 13.87
C GLU A 113 -14.83 -15.98 12.84
N ASP A 114 -13.74 -15.28 13.14
CA ASP A 114 -13.05 -14.38 12.20
C ASP A 114 -12.62 -15.14 10.93
N GLU A 115 -11.97 -16.29 11.09
CA GLU A 115 -11.50 -17.10 9.97
C GLU A 115 -12.64 -17.59 9.06
N LYS A 116 -13.76 -17.99 9.65
CA LYS A 116 -14.95 -18.41 8.89
C LYS A 116 -15.55 -17.26 8.08
N LYS A 117 -15.54 -16.06 8.64
CA LYS A 117 -16.05 -14.86 7.98
C LYS A 117 -15.15 -14.46 6.81
N GLU A 118 -13.83 -14.47 7.02
CA GLU A 118 -12.85 -14.20 5.95
C GLU A 118 -12.95 -15.21 4.79
N LEU A 119 -13.14 -16.50 5.09
CA LEU A 119 -13.36 -17.56 4.10
C LEU A 119 -14.70 -17.43 3.36
N ALA A 120 -15.75 -16.96 4.03
CA ALA A 120 -17.04 -16.71 3.40
C ALA A 120 -16.99 -15.51 2.45
N GLU A 121 -16.25 -14.46 2.82
CA GLU A 121 -16.09 -13.25 2.01
C GLU A 121 -15.12 -13.44 0.83
N ASN A 122 -14.07 -14.25 1.01
CA ASN A 122 -13.14 -14.59 -0.07
C ASN A 122 -12.68 -16.07 0.00
N PRO A 123 -13.47 -17.00 -0.55
CA PRO A 123 -13.19 -18.43 -0.45
C PRO A 123 -11.94 -18.85 -1.23
N LEU A 124 -11.52 -18.05 -2.21
CA LEU A 124 -10.35 -18.36 -3.04
C LEU A 124 -9.06 -17.77 -2.49
N ALA A 125 -9.10 -16.82 -1.56
CA ALA A 125 -7.91 -16.17 -1.00
C ALA A 125 -6.78 -17.14 -0.60
N PRO A 126 -7.05 -18.28 0.07
CA PRO A 126 -6.00 -19.24 0.42
C PRO A 126 -5.36 -19.95 -0.78
N LEU A 127 -6.06 -20.00 -1.91
CA LEU A 127 -5.67 -20.77 -3.10
C LEU A 127 -5.07 -19.90 -4.21
N VAL A 128 -5.34 -18.58 -4.22
CA VAL A 128 -4.93 -17.68 -5.32
C VAL A 128 -3.43 -17.79 -5.61
N GLY A 129 -2.57 -17.72 -4.59
CA GLY A 129 -1.12 -17.76 -4.80
C GLY A 129 -0.63 -19.04 -5.48
N ALA A 130 -1.13 -20.19 -5.02
CA ALA A 130 -0.78 -21.48 -5.59
C ALA A 130 -1.30 -21.62 -7.04
N LEU A 131 -2.55 -21.21 -7.28
CA LEU A 131 -3.14 -21.26 -8.61
C LEU A 131 -2.41 -20.32 -9.60
N SER A 132 -2.07 -19.10 -9.18
CA SER A 132 -1.32 -18.16 -10.00
C SER A 132 0.05 -18.70 -10.40
N HIS A 133 0.76 -19.35 -9.47
CA HIS A 133 2.05 -19.97 -9.75
C HIS A 133 1.93 -21.07 -10.82
N TYR A 134 1.00 -22.01 -10.67
CA TYR A 134 0.79 -23.07 -11.67
C TYR A 134 0.36 -22.56 -13.04
N ILE A 135 -0.44 -21.49 -13.08
CA ILE A 135 -0.83 -20.85 -14.34
C ILE A 135 0.41 -20.25 -15.04
N GLN A 136 1.31 -19.60 -14.30
CA GLN A 136 2.54 -19.06 -14.88
C GLN A 136 3.43 -20.17 -15.45
N GLU A 137 3.65 -21.25 -14.71
CA GLU A 137 4.43 -22.40 -15.19
C GLU A 137 3.84 -23.01 -16.48
N ALA A 138 2.51 -23.13 -16.54
CA ALA A 138 1.83 -23.63 -17.73
C ALA A 138 2.04 -22.71 -18.94
N ILE A 139 1.96 -21.39 -18.76
CA ILE A 139 2.20 -20.41 -19.82
C ILE A 139 3.63 -20.50 -20.35
N GLU A 140 4.62 -20.58 -19.45
CA GLU A 140 6.03 -20.70 -19.83
C GLU A 140 6.33 -22.00 -20.58
N SER A 141 5.70 -23.09 -20.14
CA SER A 141 5.80 -24.39 -20.81
C SER A 141 5.25 -24.31 -22.25
N LEU A 142 4.07 -23.71 -22.43
CA LEU A 142 3.46 -23.53 -23.77
C LEU A 142 4.30 -22.63 -24.68
N ARG A 143 4.86 -21.54 -24.15
CA ARG A 143 5.78 -20.67 -24.90
C ARG A 143 7.02 -21.43 -25.36
N SER A 144 7.57 -22.27 -24.49
CA SER A 144 8.75 -23.09 -24.81
C SER A 144 8.46 -24.08 -25.95
N ILE A 145 7.30 -24.74 -25.92
CA ILE A 145 6.84 -25.62 -27.01
C ILE A 145 6.70 -24.82 -28.32
N SER A 146 6.07 -23.65 -28.29
CA SER A 146 5.91 -22.80 -29.48
C SER A 146 7.25 -22.40 -30.10
N ASN A 147 8.25 -22.07 -29.27
CA ASN A 147 9.60 -21.74 -29.72
C ASN A 147 10.29 -22.92 -30.42
N ILE A 148 10.12 -24.13 -29.89
CA ILE A 148 10.66 -25.35 -30.51
C ILE A 148 10.04 -25.56 -31.89
N LEU A 149 8.70 -25.43 -32.01
CA LEU A 149 7.98 -25.58 -33.28
C LEU A 149 8.40 -24.52 -34.31
N ASN A 150 8.52 -23.26 -33.89
CA ASN A 150 8.97 -22.17 -34.76
C ASN A 150 10.41 -22.35 -35.24
N LYS A 151 11.29 -22.92 -34.41
CA LYS A 151 12.66 -23.24 -34.80
C LYS A 151 12.72 -24.41 -35.79
N ALA A 152 11.89 -25.43 -35.59
CA ALA A 152 11.79 -26.57 -36.50
C ALA A 152 11.28 -26.16 -37.89
N ASN A 153 10.34 -25.22 -37.99
CA ASN A 153 9.82 -24.72 -39.27
C ASN A 153 10.79 -23.78 -40.02
N ARG A 154 11.90 -23.35 -39.41
CA ARG A 154 12.92 -22.49 -40.03
C ARG A 154 14.17 -23.26 -40.47
N ALA A 155 14.23 -24.55 -40.19
CA ALA A 155 15.29 -25.47 -40.64
C ALA A 155 14.84 -26.21 -41.91
#